data_AF-A0A3Q9J255-F1
#
_entry.id   AF-A0A3Q9J255-F1
#
_cell.length_a   1.000
_cell.length_b   1.000
_cell.length_c   1.000
_cell.angle_alpha   90.00
_cell.angle_beta   90.00
_cell.angle_gamma   90.00
#
_symmetry.space_group_name_H-M   'P 1'
#
loop_
_entity.id
_entity.type
_entity.pdbx_description
1 polymer ?
#
loop_
_entity_poly.entity_id
_entity_poly.type
_entity_poly.pdbx_seq_one_letter_code
_entity_poly.pdbx_strand_id
1 'polypeptide(L)'
;MFRDDLVVREIPAPSGVAPHALAIAGDIRPEAEGADSPYGTGRLILLHDPEEPSAWGGAWRIVCFAQAPLETEIGTDPMLADVAWSWLIDALDSRRAEYDSASGTATKTLSKGFGTLEEEGEGAQIELRASWTPSGSLAPHVEAWAELVCMLGGLPPGSEGIAVLGSHRSARG
;
A
#
# COMPACT_ATOMS: atom_id res chain seq x y z
N MET A 1 -0.37 -6.10 -16.65
CA MET A 1 -1.22 -7.16 -16.04
C MET A 1 -0.70 -7.37 -14.63
N PHE A 2 -1.58 -7.40 -13.63
CA PHE A 2 -1.16 -7.60 -12.23
C PHE A 2 -0.82 -9.07 -11.98
N ARG A 3 -0.05 -9.33 -10.92
CA ARG A 3 0.24 -10.69 -10.45
C ARG A 3 -1.05 -11.38 -9.98
N ASP A 4 -1.09 -12.70 -10.07
CA ASP A 4 -2.27 -13.49 -9.66
C ASP A 4 -2.58 -13.39 -8.15
N ASP A 5 -1.57 -13.09 -7.33
CA ASP A 5 -1.77 -12.89 -5.89
C ASP A 5 -2.49 -11.58 -5.54
N LEU A 6 -2.59 -10.62 -6.46
CA LEU A 6 -3.17 -9.29 -6.20
C LEU A 6 -4.48 -9.13 -6.95
N VAL A 7 -5.57 -8.97 -6.20
CA VAL A 7 -6.88 -8.65 -6.77
C VAL A 7 -7.05 -7.14 -6.74
N VAL A 8 -7.21 -6.53 -7.92
CA VAL A 8 -7.43 -5.08 -8.06
C VAL A 8 -8.87 -4.82 -8.49
N ARG A 9 -9.53 -3.87 -7.83
CA ARG A 9 -10.92 -3.49 -8.10
C ARG A 9 -11.13 -2.00 -7.93
N GLU A 10 -12.10 -1.45 -8.65
CA GLU A 10 -12.57 -0.09 -8.40
C GLU A 10 -13.33 -0.03 -7.07
N ILE A 11 -13.18 1.08 -6.35
CA ILE A 11 -13.90 1.37 -5.11
C ILE A 11 -14.49 2.79 -5.18
N PRO A 12 -15.50 3.11 -4.34
CA PRO A 12 -16.00 4.48 -4.25
C PRO A 12 -14.86 5.45 -3.90
N ALA A 13 -14.68 6.47 -4.74
CA ALA A 13 -13.70 7.52 -4.51
C ALA A 13 -14.13 8.45 -3.35
N PRO A 14 -13.19 9.04 -2.61
CA PRO A 14 -13.52 9.97 -1.54
C PRO A 14 -14.21 11.22 -2.10
N SER A 15 -15.28 11.66 -1.41
CA SER A 15 -16.00 12.89 -1.76
C SER A 15 -15.33 14.12 -1.15
N GLY A 16 -15.31 15.23 -1.89
CA GLY A 16 -14.95 16.55 -1.35
C GLY A 16 -13.46 16.90 -1.34
N VAL A 17 -12.60 16.06 -1.94
CA VAL A 17 -11.16 16.34 -2.09
C VAL A 17 -10.85 16.97 -3.45
N ALA A 18 -11.57 16.59 -4.50
CA ALA A 18 -11.39 17.06 -5.87
C ALA A 18 -12.73 17.03 -6.64
N PRO A 19 -12.92 17.83 -7.70
CA PRO A 19 -14.08 17.74 -8.58
C PRO A 19 -14.23 16.38 -9.26
N HIS A 20 -13.11 15.74 -9.58
CA HIS A 20 -13.05 14.43 -10.21
C HIS A 20 -12.11 13.51 -9.44
N ALA A 21 -12.56 12.29 -9.18
CA ALA A 21 -11.77 11.28 -8.50
C ALA A 21 -12.09 9.87 -9.00
N LEU A 22 -11.07 9.02 -9.06
CA LEU A 22 -11.16 7.58 -9.28
C LEU A 22 -10.38 6.89 -8.17
N ALA A 23 -10.88 5.79 -7.64
CA ALA A 23 -10.19 5.02 -6.61
C ALA A 23 -10.20 3.53 -6.92
N ILE A 24 -9.07 2.88 -6.67
CA ILE A 24 -8.91 1.44 -6.76
C ILE A 24 -8.36 0.90 -5.44
N ALA A 25 -8.76 -0.33 -5.10
CA ALA A 25 -8.20 -1.13 -4.02
C ALA A 25 -7.42 -2.30 -4.60
N GLY A 26 -6.37 -2.73 -3.90
CA GLY A 26 -5.56 -3.89 -4.21
C GLY A 26 -5.42 -4.75 -2.97
N ASP A 27 -5.89 -5.99 -3.03
CA ASP A 27 -5.91 -6.92 -1.89
C ASP A 27 -5.10 -8.19 -2.24
N ILE A 28 -4.18 -8.58 -1.36
CA ILE A 28 -3.30 -9.75 -1.59
C ILE A 28 -4.02 -11.03 -1.16
N ARG A 29 -4.32 -11.95 -2.08
CA ARG A 29 -4.99 -13.23 -1.76
C ARG A 29 -6.19 -13.06 -0.81
N PRO A 30 -7.17 -12.20 -1.14
CA PRO A 30 -8.29 -11.93 -0.26
C PRO A 30 -9.11 -13.21 -0.02
N GLU A 31 -9.51 -13.45 1.23
CA GLU A 31 -10.32 -14.62 1.60
C GLU A 31 -11.79 -14.47 1.15
N ALA A 32 -12.26 -13.23 1.05
CA ALA A 32 -13.60 -12.89 0.60
C ALA A 32 -13.56 -11.68 -0.34
N GLU A 33 -14.44 -11.65 -1.33
CA GLU A 33 -14.52 -10.55 -2.28
C GLU A 33 -14.92 -9.24 -1.59
N GLY A 34 -14.17 -8.18 -1.83
CA GLY A 34 -14.46 -6.85 -1.31
C GLY A 34 -13.95 -6.54 0.11
N ALA A 35 -13.35 -7.52 0.80
CA ALA A 35 -12.75 -7.33 2.11
C ALA A 35 -11.24 -7.04 2.03
N ASP A 36 -10.74 -6.24 2.97
CA ASP A 36 -9.29 -5.99 3.11
C ASP A 36 -8.59 -7.30 3.44
N SER A 37 -7.52 -7.61 2.71
CA SER A 37 -6.78 -8.85 2.93
C SER A 37 -5.96 -8.83 4.24
N PRO A 38 -5.90 -9.96 4.97
CA PRO A 38 -5.00 -10.09 6.11
C PRO A 38 -3.52 -10.10 5.74
N TYR A 39 -3.16 -10.31 4.47
CA TYR A 39 -1.77 -10.38 3.98
C TYR A 39 -1.23 -9.02 3.51
N GLY A 40 -2.13 -8.08 3.22
CA GLY A 40 -1.77 -6.75 2.77
C GLY A 40 -2.82 -6.18 1.83
N THR A 41 -3.07 -4.88 1.99
CA THR A 41 -4.04 -4.13 1.20
C THR A 41 -3.46 -2.78 0.81
N GLY A 42 -3.90 -2.25 -0.32
CA GLY A 42 -3.57 -0.91 -0.76
C GLY A 42 -4.76 -0.21 -1.38
N ARG A 43 -4.67 1.12 -1.43
CA ARG A 43 -5.61 1.98 -2.14
C ARG A 43 -4.83 2.99 -2.95
N LEU A 44 -5.26 3.22 -4.18
CA LEU A 44 -4.74 4.28 -5.05
C LEU A 44 -5.91 5.15 -5.46
N ILE A 45 -5.80 6.45 -5.20
CA ILE A 45 -6.81 7.43 -5.54
C ILE A 45 -6.18 8.42 -6.50
N LEU A 46 -6.77 8.53 -7.69
CA LEU A 46 -6.42 9.54 -8.67
C LEU A 46 -7.41 10.70 -8.51
N LEU A 47 -6.87 11.89 -8.26
CA LEU A 47 -7.61 13.13 -8.12
C LEU A 47 -7.29 14.03 -9.30
N HIS A 48 -8.31 14.74 -9.78
CA HIS A 48 -8.16 15.78 -10.80
C HIS A 48 -8.96 17.02 -10.43
N ASP A 49 -8.26 18.16 -10.40
CA ASP A 49 -8.80 19.48 -10.16
C ASP A 49 -8.21 20.47 -11.18
N PRO A 50 -9.00 20.93 -12.18
CA PRO A 50 -8.56 21.90 -13.18
C PRO A 50 -8.07 23.24 -12.62
N GLU A 51 -8.42 23.58 -11.37
CA GLU A 51 -7.98 24.82 -10.72
C GLU A 51 -6.53 24.74 -10.20
N GLU A 52 -5.87 23.58 -10.36
CA GLU A 52 -4.47 23.33 -9.99
C GLU A 52 -4.13 23.79 -8.56
N PRO A 53 -4.69 23.11 -7.52
CA PRO A 53 -4.41 23.47 -6.14
C PRO A 53 -2.91 23.58 -5.89
N SER A 54 -2.46 24.68 -5.28
CA SER A 54 -1.02 24.97 -5.13
C SER A 54 -0.25 23.89 -4.37
N ALA A 55 -0.90 23.16 -3.47
CA ALA A 55 -0.32 22.04 -2.73
C ALA A 55 -0.06 20.80 -3.59
N TRP A 56 -0.63 20.73 -4.80
CA TRP A 56 -0.46 19.60 -5.71
C TRP A 56 0.63 19.84 -6.74
N GLY A 57 0.97 21.08 -7.08
CA GLY A 57 1.95 21.34 -8.15
C GLY A 57 1.46 20.88 -9.54
N GLY A 58 0.14 20.84 -9.76
CA GLY A 58 -0.49 20.49 -11.04
C GLY A 58 -1.97 20.11 -10.88
N ALA A 59 -2.66 19.87 -11.99
CA ALA A 59 -4.09 19.51 -12.00
C ALA A 59 -4.38 18.09 -11.49
N TRP A 60 -3.37 17.21 -11.48
CA TRP A 60 -3.52 15.80 -11.10
C TRP A 60 -2.77 15.51 -9.80
N ARG A 61 -3.36 14.67 -8.95
CA ARG A 61 -2.69 14.17 -7.75
C ARG A 61 -3.04 12.71 -7.53
N ILE A 62 -2.02 11.90 -7.28
CA ILE A 62 -2.21 10.53 -6.81
C ILE A 62 -2.05 10.53 -5.29
N VAL A 63 -2.96 9.85 -4.61
CA VAL A 63 -2.88 9.53 -3.19
C VAL A 63 -2.84 8.01 -3.04
N CYS A 64 -1.86 7.53 -2.30
CA CYS A 64 -1.56 6.12 -2.11
C CYS A 64 -1.65 5.78 -0.62
N PHE A 65 -2.26 4.65 -0.35
CA PHE A 65 -2.24 3.96 0.93
C PHE A 65 -1.81 2.52 0.68
N ALA A 66 -0.93 1.98 1.52
CA ALA A 66 -0.60 0.57 1.53
C ALA A 66 -0.31 0.12 2.97
N GLN A 67 -0.78 -1.05 3.33
CA GLN A 67 -0.66 -1.58 4.69
C GLN A 67 -0.48 -3.09 4.64
N ALA A 68 0.40 -3.62 5.48
CA ALA A 68 0.60 -5.05 5.64
C ALA A 68 0.99 -5.39 7.09
N PRO A 69 0.60 -6.57 7.60
CA PRO A 69 1.13 -7.07 8.86
C PRO A 69 2.63 -7.39 8.72
N LEU A 70 3.34 -7.35 9.83
CA LEU A 70 4.74 -7.73 9.91
C LEU A 70 4.97 -8.72 11.05
N GLU A 71 6.07 -9.45 10.95
CA GLU A 71 6.64 -10.13 12.11
C GLU A 71 7.17 -9.09 13.11
N THR A 72 6.97 -9.32 14.41
CA THR A 72 7.33 -8.35 15.46
C THR A 72 8.80 -7.96 15.44
N GLU A 73 9.69 -8.92 15.13
CA GLU A 73 11.13 -8.68 15.01
C GLU A 73 11.44 -7.65 13.91
N ILE A 74 10.81 -7.78 12.74
CA ILE A 74 10.94 -6.85 11.62
C ILE A 74 10.36 -5.48 12.00
N GLY A 75 9.21 -5.46 12.69
CA GLY A 75 8.55 -4.22 13.12
C GLY A 75 9.42 -3.33 14.03
N THR A 76 10.38 -3.90 14.74
CA THR A 76 11.33 -3.16 15.59
C THR A 76 12.52 -2.58 14.84
N ASP A 77 12.75 -2.95 13.58
CA ASP A 77 13.86 -2.45 12.78
C ASP A 77 13.76 -0.93 12.60
N PRO A 78 14.77 -0.13 13.01
CA PRO A 78 14.75 1.32 12.86
C PRO A 78 14.65 1.78 11.39
N MET A 79 15.16 1.01 10.42
CA MET A 79 15.23 1.38 9.00
C MET A 79 13.99 1.02 8.20
N LEU A 80 13.07 0.23 8.76
CA LEU A 80 11.89 -0.27 8.05
C LEU A 80 11.03 0.85 7.42
N ALA A 81 10.94 2.02 8.07
CA ALA A 81 10.20 3.16 7.52
C ALA A 81 10.88 3.73 6.26
N ASP A 82 12.21 3.87 6.29
CA ASP A 82 12.99 4.36 5.15
C ASP A 82 12.98 3.36 3.99
N VAL A 83 13.03 2.06 4.31
CA VAL A 83 12.92 0.96 3.32
C VAL A 83 11.54 0.93 2.66
N ALA A 84 10.47 1.08 3.44
CA ALA A 84 9.11 1.13 2.88
C ALA A 84 8.93 2.34 1.94
N TRP A 85 9.55 3.48 2.25
CA TRP A 85 9.58 4.64 1.36
C TRP A 85 10.42 4.37 0.11
N SER A 86 11.62 3.80 0.23
CA SER A 86 12.46 3.50 -0.92
C SER A 86 11.79 2.52 -1.89
N TRP A 87 11.05 1.54 -1.39
CA TRP A 87 10.26 0.64 -2.23
C TRP A 87 9.25 1.35 -3.12
N LEU A 88 8.58 2.42 -2.64
CA LEU A 88 7.70 3.21 -3.50
C LEU A 88 8.48 3.91 -4.60
N ILE A 89 9.61 4.55 -4.24
CA ILE A 89 10.45 5.28 -5.20
C ILE A 89 11.04 4.33 -6.25
N ASP A 90 11.60 3.20 -5.83
CA ASP A 90 12.16 2.19 -6.72
C ASP A 90 11.09 1.58 -7.64
N ALA A 91 9.87 1.37 -7.15
CA ALA A 91 8.76 0.89 -7.96
C ALA A 91 8.34 1.93 -9.02
N LEU A 92 8.27 3.22 -8.67
CA LEU A 92 7.98 4.29 -9.63
C LEU A 92 9.09 4.38 -10.70
N ASP A 93 10.35 4.35 -10.28
CA ASP A 93 11.50 4.50 -11.16
C ASP A 93 11.65 3.31 -12.11
N SER A 94 11.51 2.08 -11.60
CA SER A 94 11.61 0.85 -12.41
C SER A 94 10.53 0.75 -13.50
N ARG A 95 9.33 1.28 -13.22
CA ARG A 95 8.22 1.38 -14.17
C ARG A 95 8.31 2.59 -15.09
N ARG A 96 9.29 3.47 -14.87
CA ARG A 96 9.43 4.77 -15.56
C ARG A 96 8.17 5.62 -15.42
N ALA A 97 7.58 5.62 -14.24
CA ALA A 97 6.49 6.51 -13.90
C ALA A 97 7.08 7.91 -13.71
N GLU A 98 6.65 8.88 -14.51
CA GLU A 98 7.13 10.26 -14.40
C GLU A 98 6.30 10.99 -13.34
N TYR A 99 6.95 11.53 -12.31
CA TYR A 99 6.26 12.22 -11.23
C TYR A 99 7.09 13.40 -10.71
N ASP A 100 6.39 14.28 -9.99
CA ASP A 100 6.99 15.32 -9.18
C ASP A 100 6.31 15.37 -7.80
N SER A 101 6.88 16.18 -6.88
CA SER A 101 6.23 16.55 -5.62
C SER A 101 5.77 15.34 -4.79
N ALA A 102 6.58 14.28 -4.79
CA ALA A 102 6.35 13.09 -3.98
C ALA A 102 6.56 13.39 -2.50
N SER A 103 5.61 12.95 -1.68
CA SER A 103 5.64 13.11 -0.23
C SER A 103 4.88 11.97 0.44
N GLY A 104 5.20 11.68 1.69
CA GLY A 104 4.51 10.63 2.42
C GLY A 104 5.03 10.41 3.83
N THR A 105 4.42 9.43 4.49
CA THR A 105 4.75 8.97 5.83
C THR A 105 4.69 7.45 5.85
N ALA A 106 5.71 6.82 6.42
CA ALA A 106 5.68 5.41 6.79
C ALA A 106 5.51 5.30 8.31
N THR A 107 4.47 4.59 8.75
CA THR A 107 4.13 4.42 10.17
C THR A 107 4.22 2.95 10.55
N LYS A 108 4.99 2.67 11.60
CA LYS A 108 5.10 1.35 12.20
C LYS A 108 4.24 1.31 13.46
N THR A 109 3.39 0.30 13.58
CA THR A 109 2.60 0.07 14.78
C THR A 109 3.07 -1.23 15.42
N LEU A 110 3.43 -1.16 16.70
CA LEU A 110 3.73 -2.31 17.54
C LEU A 110 2.63 -2.40 18.60
N SER A 111 2.04 -3.57 18.76
CA SER A 111 1.06 -3.87 19.79
C SER A 111 1.55 -4.98 20.69
N LYS A 112 1.22 -4.88 21.98
CA LYS A 112 1.45 -5.93 22.96
C LYS A 112 0.20 -6.08 23.82
N GLY A 113 -0.36 -7.27 23.85
CA GLY A 113 -1.49 -7.61 24.68
C GLY A 113 -1.11 -7.67 26.17
N PHE A 114 -2.01 -7.21 27.03
CA PHE A 114 -1.89 -7.33 28.48
C PHE A 114 -3.25 -7.72 29.08
N GLY A 115 -3.25 -8.44 30.20
CA GLY A 115 -4.48 -8.86 30.86
C GLY A 115 -5.32 -9.78 29.96
N THR A 116 -6.56 -9.41 29.67
CA THR A 116 -7.45 -10.22 28.81
C THR A 116 -6.98 -10.34 27.36
N LEU A 117 -6.02 -9.51 26.93
CA LEU A 117 -5.43 -9.57 25.59
C LEU A 117 -4.07 -10.27 25.59
N GLU A 118 -3.59 -10.79 26.74
CA GLU A 118 -2.28 -11.45 26.84
C GLU A 118 -2.18 -12.67 25.91
N GLU A 119 -3.30 -13.38 25.69
CA GLU A 119 -3.38 -14.50 24.74
C GLU A 119 -3.28 -14.06 23.27
N GLU A 120 -3.58 -12.79 22.94
CA GLU A 120 -3.43 -12.25 21.58
C GLU A 120 -1.96 -11.99 21.21
N GLY A 121 -1.06 -11.89 22.20
CA GLY A 121 0.38 -11.77 22.01
C GLY A 121 0.87 -10.39 21.55
N GLU A 122 1.95 -10.40 20.75
CA GLU A 122 2.55 -9.21 20.16
C GLU A 122 2.22 -9.13 18.66
N GLY A 123 2.03 -7.91 18.16
CA GLY A 123 1.74 -7.66 16.76
C GLY A 123 2.56 -6.51 16.20
N ALA A 124 2.82 -6.55 14.89
CA ALA A 124 3.45 -5.47 14.15
C ALA A 124 2.74 -5.22 12.82
N GLN A 125 2.76 -3.95 12.39
CA GLN A 125 2.18 -3.52 11.13
C GLN A 125 2.98 -2.35 10.56
N ILE A 126 3.09 -2.31 9.23
CA ILE A 126 3.57 -1.13 8.49
C ILE A 126 2.41 -0.53 7.69
N GLU A 127 2.34 0.79 7.70
CA GLU A 127 1.41 1.58 6.90
C GLU A 127 2.21 2.65 6.14
N LEU A 128 2.07 2.71 4.82
CA LEU A 128 2.59 3.78 3.99
C LEU A 128 1.43 4.63 3.47
N ARG A 129 1.51 5.94 3.71
CA ARG A 129 0.66 6.95 3.07
C ARG A 129 1.55 7.85 2.24
N ALA A 130 1.26 7.97 0.96
CA ALA A 130 2.04 8.77 0.05
C ALA A 130 1.15 9.54 -0.92
N SER A 131 1.70 10.58 -1.52
CA SER A 131 1.07 11.28 -2.62
C SER A 131 2.11 11.91 -3.53
N TRP A 132 1.80 11.98 -4.82
CA TRP A 132 2.68 12.57 -5.82
C TRP A 132 1.86 13.12 -6.99
N THR A 133 2.50 13.93 -7.81
CA THR A 133 1.89 14.56 -8.99
C THR A 133 2.35 13.79 -10.21
N PRO A 134 1.46 13.02 -10.87
CA PRO A 134 1.86 12.24 -12.04
C PRO A 134 2.02 13.13 -13.27
N SER A 135 2.90 12.73 -14.17
CA SER A 135 3.00 13.27 -15.53
C SER A 135 3.01 12.15 -16.56
N GLY A 136 2.51 12.44 -17.76
CA GLY A 136 2.44 11.45 -18.84
C GLY A 136 1.38 10.36 -18.58
N SER A 137 1.77 9.11 -18.81
CA SER A 137 0.84 7.96 -18.72
C SER A 137 0.59 7.56 -17.27
N LEU A 138 -0.67 7.27 -16.93
CA LEU A 138 -1.06 6.84 -15.58
C LEU A 138 -0.76 5.36 -15.30
N ALA A 139 -0.67 4.52 -16.34
CA ALA A 139 -0.50 3.08 -16.16
C ALA A 139 0.77 2.69 -15.37
N PRO A 140 1.96 3.29 -15.63
CA PRO A 140 3.16 3.07 -14.81
C PRO A 140 2.96 3.35 -13.31
N HIS A 141 2.20 4.38 -12.95
CA HIS A 141 1.94 4.70 -11.54
C HIS A 141 1.08 3.63 -10.85
N VAL A 142 0.08 3.10 -11.57
CA VAL A 142 -0.77 2.02 -11.08
C VAL A 142 0.04 0.73 -10.91
N GLU A 143 0.92 0.42 -11.86
CA GLU A 143 1.80 -0.76 -11.75
C GLU A 143 2.81 -0.62 -10.60
N ALA A 144 3.40 0.56 -10.42
CA ALA A 144 4.31 0.85 -9.32
C ALA A 144 3.61 0.71 -7.95
N TRP A 145 2.39 1.23 -7.83
CA TRP A 145 1.58 1.05 -6.62
C TRP A 145 1.27 -0.42 -6.35
N ALA A 146 0.87 -1.18 -7.37
CA ALA A 146 0.61 -2.61 -7.22
C ALA A 146 1.86 -3.37 -6.73
N GLU A 147 3.04 -3.03 -7.28
CA GLU A 147 4.31 -3.59 -6.86
C GLU A 147 4.65 -3.26 -5.41
N LEU A 148 4.48 -2.01 -4.99
CA LEU A 148 4.63 -1.58 -3.59
C LEU A 148 3.75 -2.41 -2.64
N VAL A 149 2.45 -2.55 -2.96
CA VAL A 149 1.51 -3.32 -2.12
C VAL A 149 2.02 -4.74 -1.95
N CYS A 150 2.48 -5.36 -3.03
CA CYS A 150 3.01 -6.72 -3.00
C CYS A 150 4.31 -6.83 -2.18
N MET A 151 5.24 -5.89 -2.34
CA MET A 151 6.47 -5.85 -1.55
C MET A 151 6.17 -5.74 -0.05
N LEU A 152 5.25 -4.86 0.35
CA LEU A 152 4.82 -4.74 1.74
C LEU A 152 4.18 -6.03 2.27
N GLY A 153 3.41 -6.74 1.44
CA GLY A 153 2.84 -8.04 1.77
C GLY A 153 3.81 -9.23 1.71
N GLY A 154 5.13 -8.99 1.63
CA GLY A 154 6.14 -10.05 1.61
C GLY A 154 6.25 -10.80 0.30
N LEU A 155 5.81 -10.18 -0.80
CA LEU A 155 5.83 -10.76 -2.15
C LEU A 155 6.73 -9.92 -3.09
N PRO A 156 8.06 -9.93 -2.92
CA PRO A 156 8.97 -9.15 -3.75
C PRO A 156 8.93 -9.58 -5.23
N PRO A 157 9.36 -8.73 -6.18
CA PRO A 157 9.42 -9.09 -7.61
C PRO A 157 10.21 -10.39 -7.83
N GLY A 158 9.72 -11.28 -8.70
CA GLY A 158 10.35 -12.59 -8.96
C GLY A 158 9.93 -13.72 -8.00
N SER A 159 9.05 -13.44 -7.03
CA SER A 159 8.48 -14.45 -6.12
C SER A 159 7.21 -15.12 -6.65
N GLU A 160 6.82 -14.86 -7.90
CA GLU A 160 5.57 -15.39 -8.47
C GLU A 160 5.54 -16.93 -8.43
N GLY A 161 4.43 -17.49 -7.93
CA GLY A 161 4.26 -18.94 -7.80
C GLY A 161 4.94 -19.58 -6.58
N ILE A 162 5.65 -18.80 -5.75
CA ILE A 162 6.17 -19.28 -4.46
C ILE A 162 5.08 -19.04 -3.39
N ALA A 163 4.65 -20.11 -2.75
CA ALA A 163 3.75 -20.02 -1.61
C ALA A 163 4.48 -19.31 -0.45
N VAL A 164 4.10 -18.07 -0.16
CA VAL A 164 4.46 -17.45 1.12
C VAL A 164 3.77 -18.25 2.23
N LEU A 165 4.57 -18.88 3.07
CA LEU A 165 4.13 -19.49 4.31
C LEU A 165 3.68 -18.36 5.23
N GLY A 166 2.41 -17.96 5.12
CA GLY A 166 1.79 -17.09 6.10
C GLY A 166 1.89 -17.78 7.46
N SER A 167 2.45 -17.07 8.45
CA SER A 167 2.34 -17.50 9.84
C SER A 167 0.84 -17.56 10.15
N HIS A 168 0.32 -18.79 10.25
CA HIS A 168 -1.03 -19.00 10.76
C HIS A 168 -1.06 -18.36 12.14
N ARG A 169 -1.78 -17.25 12.27
CA ARG A 169 -2.31 -16.82 13.57
C ARG A 169 -3.20 -17.99 13.99
N SER A 170 -2.68 -18.83 14.88
CA SER A 170 -3.44 -19.93 15.45
C SER A 170 -4.51 -19.31 16.35
N ALA A 171 -5.62 -18.87 15.75
CA ALA A 171 -6.88 -18.74 16.46
C ALA A 171 -7.29 -20.17 16.86
N ARG A 172 -6.85 -20.62 18.03
CA ARG A 172 -7.33 -21.85 18.65
C ARG A 172 -7.85 -21.51 20.04
N GLY A 173 -9.18 -21.52 20.13
CA GLY A 173 -9.96 -22.14 21.20
C GLY A 173 -10.01 -21.42 22.52
#